data_AF-A0A2T3KFN9-F1
#
_entry.id   AF-A0A2T3KFN9-F1
#
_cell.length_a   1.000
_cell.length_b   1.000
_cell.length_c   1.000
_cell.angle_alpha   90.00
_cell.angle_beta   90.00
_cell.angle_gamma   90.00
#
_symmetry.space_group_name_H-M   'P 1'
#
loop_
_entity.id
_entity.type
_entity.pdbx_description
1 polymer ?
#
loop_
_entity_poly.entity_id
_entity_poly.type
_entity_poly.pdbx_seq_one_letter_code
_entity_poly.pdbx_strand_id
1 'polypeptide(L)'
;MLVTFIVMILCIINSISIVILFSLFTGKQKQIIFDRDTKIVSCDGIKLISLREGSANFRFIEYIFENKNKEISLSELENSILFGNELNLSKVISNTNLPKDIIKKAFNVKGNVLIFNDKI
;
A
#
# COMPACT_ATOMS: atom_id res chain seq x y z
N MET A 1 -17.97 -1.29 51.04
CA MET A 1 -18.98 -1.04 49.99
C MET A 1 -18.65 0.17 49.11
N LEU A 2 -18.36 1.36 49.68
CA LEU A 2 -18.05 2.54 48.85
C LEU A 2 -16.75 2.39 48.04
N VAL A 3 -15.67 1.90 48.67
CA VAL A 3 -14.38 1.67 48.00
C VAL A 3 -14.49 0.64 46.87
N THR A 4 -15.21 -0.45 47.10
CA THR A 4 -15.43 -1.49 46.07
C THR A 4 -16.23 -0.94 44.88
N PHE A 5 -17.18 -0.02 45.12
CA PHE A 5 -17.94 0.63 44.06
C PHE A 5 -17.09 1.60 43.24
N ILE A 6 -16.21 2.37 43.90
CA ILE A 6 -15.26 3.27 43.24
C ILE A 6 -14.26 2.48 42.38
N VAL A 7 -13.72 1.38 42.90
CA VAL A 7 -12.80 0.51 42.13
C VAL A 7 -13.50 -0.07 40.90
N MET A 8 -14.75 -0.51 41.02
CA MET A 8 -15.52 -1.03 39.89
C MET A 8 -15.73 0.03 38.80
N ILE A 9 -16.06 1.27 39.18
CA ILE A 9 -16.20 2.40 38.23
C ILE A 9 -14.87 2.68 37.52
N LEU A 10 -13.75 2.70 38.25
CA LEU A 10 -12.42 2.91 37.66
C LEU A 10 -12.05 1.79 36.67
N CYS A 11 -12.39 0.53 36.98
CA CYS A 11 -12.19 -0.58 36.06
C CYS A 11 -12.99 -0.39 34.76
N ILE A 12 -14.25 0.01 34.84
CA ILE A 12 -15.11 0.25 33.68
C ILE A 12 -14.54 1.36 32.80
N ILE A 13 -14.14 2.49 33.41
CA ILE A 13 -13.54 3.62 32.69
C ILE A 13 -12.27 3.16 31.96
N ASN A 14 -11.39 2.41 32.64
CA ASN A 14 -10.15 1.93 32.05
C ASN A 14 -10.40 0.95 30.88
N SER A 15 -11.35 0.02 31.02
CA SER A 15 -11.75 -0.87 29.93
C SER A 15 -12.27 -0.10 28.71
N ILE A 16 -13.10 0.93 28.92
CA ILE A 16 -13.60 1.79 27.84
C ILE A 16 -12.44 2.54 27.18
N SER A 17 -11.52 3.12 27.95
CA SER A 17 -10.36 3.82 27.42
C SER A 17 -9.46 2.91 26.58
N ILE A 18 -9.24 1.66 27.01
CA ILE A 18 -8.47 0.66 26.27
C ILE A 18 -9.16 0.31 24.94
N VAL A 19 -10.48 0.12 24.94
CA VAL A 19 -11.24 -0.18 23.71
C VAL A 19 -11.17 0.98 22.72
N ILE A 20 -11.30 2.23 23.19
CA ILE A 20 -11.17 3.43 22.36
C ILE A 20 -9.75 3.52 21.78
N LEU A 21 -8.73 3.34 22.61
CA LEU A 21 -7.33 3.38 22.17
C LEU A 21 -7.05 2.30 21.11
N PHE A 22 -7.56 1.09 21.33
CA PHE A 22 -7.41 -0.03 20.40
C PHE A 22 -8.10 0.26 19.07
N SER A 23 -9.31 0.84 19.09
CA SER A 23 -10.04 1.25 17.89
C SER A 23 -9.32 2.33 17.09
N LEU A 24 -8.67 3.29 17.76
CA LEU A 24 -7.89 4.34 17.09
C LEU A 24 -6.63 3.79 16.42
N PHE A 25 -6.03 2.75 17.02
CA PHE A 25 -4.83 2.10 16.46
C PHE A 25 -5.14 1.13 15.32
N THR A 26 -6.29 0.43 15.36
CA THR A 26 -6.66 -0.54 14.31
C THR A 26 -7.18 0.11 13.03
N GLY A 27 -7.58 1.38 13.06
CA GLY A 27 -8.22 2.07 11.92
C GLY A 27 -7.29 2.69 10.87
N LYS A 28 -5.97 2.78 11.11
CA LYS A 28 -5.06 3.44 10.16
C LYS A 28 -4.42 2.42 9.21
N GLN A 29 -5.20 1.92 8.26
CA GLN A 29 -4.61 1.34 7.05
C GLN A 29 -3.97 2.49 6.28
N LYS A 30 -2.69 2.36 5.94
CA LYS A 30 -2.00 3.39 5.18
C LYS A 30 -2.41 3.24 3.72
N GLN A 31 -2.76 4.33 3.06
CA GLN A 31 -3.13 4.31 1.66
C GLN A 31 -2.01 4.89 0.79
N ILE A 32 -1.64 4.14 -0.25
CA ILE A 32 -0.74 4.61 -1.29
C ILE A 32 -1.59 5.27 -2.38
N ILE A 33 -1.22 6.50 -2.73
CA ILE A 33 -1.92 7.29 -3.72
C ILE A 33 -0.91 7.67 -4.80
N PHE A 34 -1.28 7.47 -6.05
CA PHE A 34 -0.55 7.99 -7.20
C PHE A 34 -1.33 9.17 -7.77
N ASP A 35 -0.68 10.33 -7.77
CA ASP A 35 -1.17 11.53 -8.42
C ASP A 35 -0.50 11.63 -9.79
N ARG A 36 -1.34 11.55 -10.83
CA ARG A 36 -0.90 11.57 -12.23
C ARG A 36 -0.41 12.93 -12.67
N ASP A 37 -0.99 14.01 -12.16
CA ASP A 37 -0.67 15.38 -12.57
C ASP A 37 0.69 15.79 -12.00
N THR A 38 0.89 15.52 -10.70
CA THR A 38 2.16 15.80 -10.03
C THR A 38 3.20 14.71 -10.22
N LYS A 39 2.80 13.54 -10.74
CA LYS A 39 3.65 12.36 -11.00
C LYS A 39 4.29 11.84 -9.70
N ILE A 40 3.59 11.99 -8.59
CA ILE A 40 4.07 11.63 -7.24
C ILE A 40 3.30 10.43 -6.72
N VAL A 41 4.04 9.46 -6.19
CA VAL A 41 3.47 8.42 -5.33
C VAL A 41 3.66 8.85 -3.89
N SER A 42 2.58 8.88 -3.12
CA SER A 42 2.57 9.23 -1.71
C SER A 42 1.90 8.13 -0.89
N CYS A 43 2.21 8.06 0.40
CA CYS A 43 1.55 7.17 1.37
C CYS A 43 1.12 8.01 2.57
N ASP A 44 -0.20 8.06 2.84
CA ASP A 44 -0.80 8.94 3.85
C ASP A 44 -0.32 10.40 3.76
N GLY A 45 -0.21 10.93 2.54
CA GLY A 45 0.26 12.30 2.29
C GLY A 45 1.78 12.50 2.35
N ILE A 46 2.55 11.47 2.74
CA ILE A 46 4.02 11.51 2.70
C ILE A 46 4.49 11.10 1.30
N LYS A 47 5.21 11.98 0.61
CA LYS A 47 5.82 11.66 -0.68
C LYS A 47 6.79 10.48 -0.55
N LEU A 48 6.55 9.42 -1.32
CA LEU A 48 7.46 8.27 -1.44
C LEU A 48 8.46 8.47 -2.58
N ILE A 49 7.96 8.69 -3.80
CA ILE A 49 8.77 8.87 -5.01
C ILE A 49 8.13 9.89 -5.95
N SER A 50 8.94 10.49 -6.81
CA SER A 50 8.48 11.24 -7.98
C SER A 50 8.96 10.54 -9.25
N LEU A 51 8.06 10.40 -10.20
CA LEU A 51 8.30 9.69 -11.45
C LEU A 51 8.53 10.68 -12.59
N ARG A 52 9.45 10.34 -13.49
CA ARG A 52 9.65 11.11 -14.72
C ARG A 52 8.58 10.72 -15.73
N GLU A 53 7.95 11.71 -16.33
CA GLU A 53 6.96 11.50 -17.39
C GLU A 53 7.53 10.66 -18.53
N GLY A 54 6.75 9.70 -19.03
CA GLY A 54 7.14 8.79 -20.10
C GLY A 54 8.17 7.71 -19.70
N SER A 55 8.66 7.69 -18.46
CA SER A 55 9.54 6.62 -17.98
C SER A 55 8.80 5.28 -17.89
N ALA A 56 9.55 4.17 -18.01
CA ALA A 56 9.00 2.84 -17.79
C ALA A 56 8.36 2.70 -16.41
N ASN A 57 8.96 3.30 -15.37
CA ASN A 57 8.41 3.32 -14.02
C ASN A 57 7.10 4.10 -13.94
N PHE A 58 6.98 5.22 -14.67
CA PHE A 58 5.72 5.97 -14.74
C PHE A 58 4.61 5.11 -15.34
N ARG A 59 4.84 4.49 -16.49
CA ARG A 59 3.87 3.61 -17.16
C ARG A 59 3.50 2.40 -16.30
N PHE A 60 4.49 1.81 -15.62
CA PHE A 60 4.27 0.71 -14.69
C PHE A 60 3.37 1.11 -13.53
N ILE A 61 3.71 2.20 -12.83
CA ILE A 61 2.94 2.69 -11.69
C ILE A 61 1.53 3.12 -12.13
N GLU A 62 1.40 3.82 -13.25
CA GLU A 62 0.10 4.20 -13.81
C GLU A 62 -0.78 2.97 -14.05
N TYR A 63 -0.24 1.96 -14.73
CA TYR A 63 -0.99 0.75 -15.07
C TYR A 63 -1.43 -0.08 -13.85
N ILE A 64 -0.56 -0.27 -12.85
CA ILE A 64 -0.94 -1.02 -11.63
C ILE A 64 -1.96 -0.25 -10.79
N PHE A 65 -1.95 1.09 -10.81
CA PHE A 65 -2.92 1.92 -10.11
C PHE A 65 -4.27 1.97 -10.83
N GLU A 66 -4.32 1.77 -12.14
CA GLU A 66 -5.56 1.56 -12.90
C GLU A 66 -6.13 0.15 -12.68
N ASN A 67 -5.28 -0.84 -12.37
CA ASN A 67 -5.64 -2.25 -12.17
C ASN A 67 -5.46 -2.73 -10.73
N LYS A 68 -5.76 -1.86 -9.76
CA LYS A 68 -5.72 -2.20 -8.32
C LYS A 68 -6.57 -3.41 -7.98
N ASN A 69 -6.08 -4.23 -7.04
CA ASN A 69 -6.73 -5.43 -6.52
C ASN A 69 -7.10 -6.47 -7.61
N LYS A 70 -6.53 -6.35 -8.82
CA LYS A 70 -6.66 -7.34 -9.88
C LYS A 70 -5.40 -8.17 -9.97
N GLU A 71 -5.56 -9.41 -10.41
CA GLU A 71 -4.47 -10.25 -10.83
C GLU A 71 -4.01 -9.81 -12.21
N ILE A 72 -2.75 -9.37 -12.30
CA ILE A 72 -2.12 -8.96 -13.55
C ILE A 72 -1.09 -10.03 -13.92
N SER A 73 -1.25 -10.65 -15.08
CA SER A 73 -0.30 -11.65 -15.56
C SER A 73 0.99 -11.01 -16.06
N LEU A 74 2.12 -11.72 -15.95
CA LEU A 74 3.41 -11.27 -16.50
C LEU A 74 3.31 -10.93 -17.99
N SER A 75 2.64 -11.79 -18.76
CA SER A 75 2.43 -11.63 -20.20
C SER A 75 1.62 -10.37 -20.55
N GLU A 76 0.65 -10.01 -19.72
CA GLU A 76 -0.12 -8.77 -19.90
C GLU A 76 0.77 -7.55 -19.64
N LEU A 77 1.59 -7.62 -18.59
CA LEU A 77 2.54 -6.58 -18.21
C LEU A 77 3.63 -6.35 -19.29
N GLU A 78 4.13 -7.44 -19.90
CA GLU A 78 5.09 -7.41 -21.02
C GLU A 78 4.52 -6.71 -22.25
N ASN A 79 3.25 -7.01 -22.58
CA ASN A 79 2.57 -6.46 -23.74
C ASN A 79 2.12 -5.00 -23.53
N SER A 80 1.62 -4.66 -22.34
CA SER A 80 1.04 -3.34 -22.07
C SER A 80 2.06 -2.26 -21.71
N ILE A 81 3.22 -2.63 -21.14
CA ILE A 81 4.11 -1.65 -20.50
C ILE A 81 5.48 -1.55 -21.17
N LEU A 82 6.01 -2.66 -21.70
CA LEU A 82 7.43 -2.75 -22.09
C LEU A 82 7.69 -3.31 -23.50
N PHE A 83 6.65 -3.46 -24.33
CA PHE A 83 6.77 -3.82 -25.75
C PHE A 83 7.53 -5.15 -26.00
N GLY A 84 7.28 -6.18 -25.18
CA GLY A 84 7.76 -7.54 -25.46
C GLY A 84 9.17 -7.91 -24.99
N ASN A 85 9.76 -7.16 -24.07
CA ASN A 85 10.99 -7.58 -23.38
C ASN A 85 10.69 -8.52 -22.21
N GLU A 86 11.47 -9.59 -22.05
CA GLU A 86 11.34 -10.54 -20.93
C GLU A 86 11.36 -9.83 -19.58
N LEU A 87 10.30 -10.02 -18.80
CA LEU A 87 10.12 -9.36 -17.53
C LEU A 87 10.53 -10.21 -16.34
N ASN A 88 11.45 -9.68 -15.54
CA ASN A 88 11.58 -10.10 -14.15
C ASN A 88 10.80 -9.12 -13.25
N LEU A 89 9.61 -9.52 -12.81
CA LEU A 89 8.74 -8.75 -11.91
C LEU A 89 9.50 -8.19 -10.71
N SER A 90 10.34 -9.00 -10.09
CA SER A 90 11.13 -8.59 -8.91
C SER A 90 12.06 -7.42 -9.24
N LYS A 91 12.67 -7.44 -10.44
CA LYS A 91 13.58 -6.38 -10.90
C LYS A 91 12.84 -5.09 -11.23
N VAL A 92 11.67 -5.18 -11.86
CA VAL A 92 10.86 -3.98 -12.16
C VAL A 92 10.38 -3.32 -10.88
N ILE A 93 9.84 -4.11 -9.95
CA ILE A 93 9.36 -3.60 -8.67
C ILE A 93 10.53 -2.98 -7.88
N SER A 94 11.71 -3.60 -7.84
CA SER A 94 12.88 -3.00 -7.18
C SER A 94 13.38 -1.72 -7.85
N ASN A 95 13.22 -1.61 -9.17
CA ASN A 95 13.65 -0.43 -9.94
C ASN A 95 12.68 0.75 -9.83
N THR A 96 11.49 0.58 -9.21
CA THR A 96 10.55 1.69 -8.97
C THR A 96 11.05 2.71 -7.95
N ASN A 97 12.13 2.41 -7.23
CA ASN A 97 12.63 3.19 -6.09
C ASN A 97 11.63 3.34 -4.93
N LEU A 98 10.56 2.54 -4.90
CA LEU A 98 9.67 2.48 -3.74
C LEU A 98 10.42 1.92 -2.52
N PRO A 99 10.10 2.37 -1.29
CA PRO A 99 10.68 1.79 -0.09
C PRO A 99 10.38 0.30 0.00
N LYS A 100 11.36 -0.50 0.44
CA LYS A 100 11.24 -1.97 0.52
C LYS A 100 10.04 -2.43 1.37
N ASP A 101 9.70 -1.67 2.40
CA ASP A 101 8.58 -1.98 3.29
C ASP A 101 7.23 -1.79 2.59
N ILE A 102 7.12 -0.79 1.71
CA ILE A 102 5.94 -0.54 0.89
C ILE A 102 5.81 -1.64 -0.16
N ILE A 103 6.92 -1.99 -0.82
CA ILE A 103 6.94 -3.05 -1.83
C ILE A 103 6.38 -4.36 -1.25
N LYS A 104 6.89 -4.79 -0.09
CA LYS A 104 6.48 -6.06 0.54
C LYS A 104 5.00 -6.10 0.93
N LYS A 105 4.40 -4.95 1.23
CA LYS A 105 3.00 -4.86 1.67
C LYS A 105 2.03 -4.65 0.50
N ALA A 106 2.44 -3.83 -0.47
CA ALA A 106 1.57 -3.42 -1.58
C ALA A 106 1.62 -4.37 -2.77
N PHE A 107 2.77 -5.03 -3.00
CA PHE A 107 2.95 -5.92 -4.15
C PHE A 107 3.00 -7.37 -3.68
N ASN A 108 2.06 -8.18 -4.17
CA ASN A 108 2.06 -9.62 -3.95
C ASN A 108 2.35 -10.32 -5.29
N VAL A 109 3.50 -11.00 -5.37
CA VAL A 109 3.91 -11.74 -6.57
C VAL A 109 3.73 -13.24 -6.29
N LYS A 110 2.84 -13.89 -7.05
CA LYS A 110 2.62 -15.34 -6.98
C LYS A 110 2.94 -15.95 -8.34
N GLY A 111 4.12 -16.55 -8.47
CA GLY A 111 4.58 -17.10 -9.75
C GLY A 111 4.63 -16.02 -10.84
N ASN A 112 3.78 -16.14 -11.85
CA ASN A 112 3.69 -15.21 -12.98
C ASN A 112 2.57 -14.17 -12.84
N VAL A 113 2.00 -14.00 -11.65
CA VAL A 113 0.92 -13.06 -11.38
C VAL A 113 1.36 -12.02 -10.36
N LEU A 114 1.01 -10.76 -10.62
CA LEU A 114 1.18 -9.63 -9.72
C LEU A 114 -0.19 -9.13 -9.25
N ILE A 115 -0.32 -8.92 -7.95
CA ILE A 115 -1.47 -8.22 -7.35
C ILE A 115 -0.94 -6.98 -6.64
N PHE A 116 -1.51 -5.82 -6.97
CA PHE A 116 -1.20 -4.55 -6.30
C PHE A 116 -2.37 -4.11 -5.42
N ASN A 117 -2.08 -3.90 -4.14
CA ASN A 117 -3.01 -3.37 -3.15
C ASN A 117 -2.55 -1.97 -2.74
N ASP A 118 -3.42 -0.98 -2.91
CA ASP A 118 -3.15 0.41 -2.54
C ASP A 118 -3.38 0.69 -1.04
N LYS A 119 -3.87 -0.29 -0.27
CA LYS A 119 -4.07 -0.23 1.19
C LYS A 119 -3.11 -1.21 1.88
N ILE A 120 -2.28 -0.70 2.80
CA ILE A 120 -1.16 -1.41 3.46
C ILE A 120 -0.99 -1.13 4.96
#